data_AF-A0A7S0HMV5-F1
#
_entry.id   AF-A0A7S0HMV5-F1
#
_cell.length_a   1.000
_cell.length_b   1.000
_cell.length_c   1.000
_cell.angle_alpha   90.00
_cell.angle_beta   90.00
_cell.angle_gamma   90.00
#
_symmetry.space_group_name_H-M   'P 1'
#
loop_
_entity.id
_entity.type
_entity.pdbx_description
1 polymer ?
#
loop_
_entity_poly.entity_id
_entity_poly.type
_entity_poly.pdbx_seq_one_letter_code
_entity_poly.pdbx_strand_id
1 'polypeptide(L)'
;PGVRLENKDSLLTRLEMTHPGVNCVHRLDRDTSGILVFARHKESHRQLSKSFEKKQVTKLYIAMVEGTVCPPAGDSSDSEPTWGTIDLPIGKDEASQIENQCWVR
;
A
#
# COMPACT_ATOMS: atom_id res chain seq x y z
N PRO A 1 0.81 -13.73 7.52
CA PRO A 1 1.55 -14.86 6.91
C PRO A 1 0.81 -15.40 5.68
N GLY A 2 1.54 -15.63 4.58
CA GLY A 2 0.96 -16.24 3.40
C GLY A 2 0.75 -17.75 3.56
N VAL A 3 -0.12 -18.35 2.73
CA VAL A 3 -0.38 -19.80 2.75
C VAL A 3 0.85 -20.60 2.33
N ARG A 4 1.66 -20.05 1.41
CA ARG A 4 2.87 -20.71 0.92
C ARG A 4 3.98 -20.71 1.97
N LEU A 5 4.75 -21.81 2.03
CA LEU A 5 5.85 -21.99 2.97
C LEU A 5 6.87 -20.85 2.91
N GLU A 6 7.18 -20.38 1.70
CA GLU A 6 8.07 -19.25 1.41
C GLU A 6 7.60 -17.92 2.03
N ASN A 7 6.30 -17.77 2.30
CA ASN A 7 5.71 -16.54 2.87
C ASN A 7 5.40 -16.70 4.37
N LYS A 8 5.97 -17.73 5.02
CA LYS A 8 5.86 -17.92 6.47
C LYS A 8 6.75 -16.96 7.25
N ASP A 9 7.91 -16.60 6.72
CA ASP A 9 8.71 -15.52 7.29
C ASP A 9 8.10 -14.17 6.87
N SER A 10 7.61 -13.42 7.85
CA SER A 10 6.90 -12.17 7.64
C SER A 10 7.17 -11.21 8.80
N LEU A 11 6.88 -9.92 8.59
CA LEU A 11 6.97 -8.93 9.66
C LEU A 11 6.11 -9.30 10.88
N LEU A 12 4.93 -9.89 10.66
CA LEU A 12 4.06 -10.35 11.74
C LEU A 12 4.74 -11.43 12.59
N THR A 13 5.24 -12.49 11.96
CA THR A 13 5.86 -13.61 12.68
C THR A 13 7.13 -13.19 13.42
N ARG A 14 7.89 -12.23 12.89
CA ARG A 14 9.06 -11.66 13.58
C ARG A 14 8.65 -10.75 14.76
N LEU A 15 7.62 -9.93 14.58
CA LEU A 15 7.11 -9.06 15.65
C LEU A 15 6.46 -9.86 16.78
N GLU A 16 5.78 -10.97 16.49
CA GLU A 16 5.22 -11.86 17.52
C GLU A 16 6.28 -12.39 18.49
N MET A 17 7.53 -12.58 18.05
CA MET A 17 8.63 -13.04 18.90
C MET A 17 9.04 -11.99 19.95
N THR A 18 8.88 -10.70 19.65
CA THR A 18 9.30 -9.60 20.53
C THR A 18 8.11 -8.90 21.21
N HIS A 19 6.93 -8.98 20.60
CA HIS A 19 5.70 -8.33 21.00
C HIS A 19 4.51 -9.29 20.83
N PRO A 20 4.35 -10.27 21.75
CA PRO A 20 3.27 -11.25 21.66
C PRO A 20 1.88 -10.60 21.63
N GLY A 21 0.99 -11.14 20.80
CA GLY A 21 -0.39 -10.64 20.66
C GLY A 21 -0.54 -9.43 19.73
N VAL A 22 0.51 -9.04 19.01
CA VAL A 22 0.42 -8.07 17.92
C VAL A 22 -0.42 -8.61 16.77
N ASN A 23 -1.24 -7.76 16.14
CA ASN A 23 -2.14 -8.13 15.05
C ASN A 23 -1.90 -7.25 13.83
N CYS A 24 -1.91 -7.87 12.65
CA CYS A 24 -1.80 -7.15 11.38
C CYS A 24 -3.12 -6.43 11.07
N VAL A 25 -3.05 -5.15 10.73
CA VAL A 25 -4.23 -4.32 10.40
C VAL A 25 -4.48 -4.27 8.90
N HIS A 26 -3.41 -4.09 8.13
CA HIS A 26 -3.42 -4.12 6.68
C HIS A 26 -2.19 -4.88 6.19
N ARG A 27 -2.12 -5.13 4.88
CA ARG A 27 -0.97 -5.77 4.25
C ARG A 27 -0.24 -4.78 3.34
N LEU A 28 1.01 -5.11 3.08
CA LEU A 28 1.85 -4.52 2.04
C LEU A 28 2.27 -5.66 1.13
N ASP A 29 2.37 -5.43 -0.17
CA ASP A 29 2.81 -6.46 -1.09
C ASP A 29 4.29 -6.77 -0.90
N ARG A 30 4.69 -7.98 -1.32
CA ARG A 30 6.05 -8.49 -1.08
C ARG A 30 7.13 -7.60 -1.65
N ASP A 31 6.90 -7.06 -2.85
CA ASP A 31 7.87 -6.23 -3.58
C ASP A 31 7.66 -4.74 -3.32
N THR A 32 6.74 -4.38 -2.42
CA THR A 32 6.47 -3.01 -2.02
C THR A 32 7.14 -2.72 -0.68
N SER A 33 8.06 -1.76 -0.66
CA SER A 33 8.55 -1.17 0.57
C SER A 33 7.59 -0.10 1.09
N GLY A 34 7.54 0.11 2.41
CA GLY A 34 6.75 1.20 2.95
C GLY A 34 6.33 1.02 4.41
N ILE A 35 5.33 1.79 4.79
CA ILE A 35 4.80 1.84 6.15
C ILE A 35 3.78 0.72 6.35
N LEU A 36 3.91 -0.02 7.45
CA LEU A 36 2.97 -1.04 7.87
C LEU A 36 2.55 -0.82 9.32
N VAL A 37 1.24 -0.82 9.57
CA VAL A 37 0.66 -0.58 10.89
C VAL A 37 0.21 -1.90 11.51
N PHE A 38 0.63 -2.12 12.76
CA PHE A 38 0.23 -3.25 13.58
C PHE A 38 -0.47 -2.79 14.85
N ALA A 39 -1.47 -3.55 15.28
CA ALA A 39 -2.22 -3.28 16.49
C ALA A 39 -1.75 -4.18 17.64
N ARG A 40 -1.35 -3.59 18.75
CA ARG A 40 -0.94 -4.33 19.97
C ARG A 40 -2.11 -4.83 20.79
N HIS A 41 -3.26 -4.18 20.70
CA HIS A 41 -4.46 -4.50 21.48
C HIS A 41 -5.63 -4.84 20.57
N LYS A 42 -6.52 -5.73 21.04
CA LYS A 42 -7.69 -6.18 20.30
C LYS A 42 -8.65 -5.05 19.92
N GLU A 43 -8.85 -4.07 20.81
CA GLU A 43 -9.72 -2.92 20.50
C GLU A 43 -9.09 -2.01 19.44
N SER A 44 -7.79 -1.72 19.54
CA SER A 44 -7.06 -0.98 18.50
C SER A 44 -7.11 -1.69 17.15
N HIS A 45 -6.98 -3.03 17.14
CA HIS A 45 -7.09 -3.82 15.92
C HIS A 45 -8.48 -3.67 15.29
N ARG A 46 -9.54 -3.75 16.09
CA ARG A 46 -10.93 -3.59 15.63
C ARG A 46 -11.17 -2.19 15.05
N GLN A 47 -10.71 -1.14 15.72
CA GLN A 47 -10.91 0.24 15.28
C GLN A 47 -10.12 0.53 14.00
N LEU A 48 -8.84 0.19 13.97
CA LEU A 48 -7.99 0.41 12.81
C LEU A 48 -8.49 -0.38 11.60
N SER A 49 -8.83 -1.67 11.77
CA SER A 49 -9.37 -2.48 10.67
C SER A 49 -10.62 -1.85 10.06
N LYS A 50 -11.53 -1.32 10.89
CA LYS A 50 -12.72 -0.59 10.42
C LYS A 50 -12.36 0.69 9.67
N SER A 51 -11.36 1.45 10.11
CA SER A 51 -10.92 2.67 9.41
C SER A 51 -10.32 2.36 8.04
N PHE A 52 -9.57 1.26 7.92
CA PHE A 52 -9.07 0.78 6.62
C PHE A 52 -10.20 0.31 5.71
N GLU A 53 -11.13 -0.50 6.24
CA GLU A 53 -12.31 -0.99 5.50
C GLU A 53 -13.19 0.17 4.99
N LYS A 54 -13.40 1.19 5.82
CA LYS A 54 -14.17 2.40 5.48
C LYS A 54 -13.40 3.42 4.65
N LYS A 55 -12.18 3.11 4.19
CA LYS A 55 -11.31 4.02 3.41
C LYS A 55 -11.08 5.38 4.07
N GLN A 56 -11.04 5.42 5.40
CA GLN A 56 -10.76 6.65 6.16
C GLN A 56 -9.26 6.93 6.29
N VAL A 57 -8.42 5.95 5.94
CA VAL A 57 -6.96 6.08 5.93
C VAL A 57 -6.51 6.52 4.54
N THR A 58 -5.87 7.69 4.47
CA THR A 58 -5.18 8.15 3.26
C THR A 58 -3.80 7.51 3.19
N LYS A 59 -3.43 6.95 2.04
CA LYS A 59 -2.13 6.31 1.82
C LYS A 59 -1.49 6.96 0.60
N LEU A 60 -0.25 7.42 0.75
CA LEU A 60 0.52 8.02 -0.33
C LEU A 60 1.72 7.12 -0.61
N TYR A 61 2.00 6.87 -1.89
CA TYR A 61 3.10 6.05 -2.34
C TYR A 61 3.91 6.81 -3.38
N ILE A 62 5.21 6.58 -3.35
CA ILE A 62 6.13 7.05 -4.38
C ILE A 62 6.52 5.82 -5.19
N ALA A 63 6.42 5.91 -6.51
CA ALA A 63 6.76 4.84 -7.41
C ALA A 63 7.53 5.39 -8.61
N MET A 64 8.44 4.58 -9.14
CA MET A 64 8.95 4.76 -10.49
C MET A 64 8.04 3.97 -11.43
N VAL A 65 7.67 4.57 -12.56
CA VAL A 65 6.77 3.98 -13.54
C VAL A 65 7.45 3.93 -14.91
N GLU A 66 7.04 2.98 -15.74
CA GLU A 66 7.43 2.91 -17.14
C GLU A 66 6.46 3.74 -17.99
N GLY A 67 7.00 4.50 -18.95
CA GLY A 67 6.23 5.40 -19.81
C GLY A 67 6.21 6.86 -19.32
N THR A 68 5.44 7.71 -20.03
CA THR A 68 5.35 9.13 -19.73
C THR A 68 4.14 9.42 -18.86
N VAL A 69 4.35 10.03 -17.69
CA VAL A 69 3.26 10.55 -16.85
C VAL A 69 2.80 11.87 -17.46
N CYS A 70 1.66 11.84 -18.14
CA CYS A 70 1.09 13.05 -18.73
C CYS A 70 0.48 13.91 -17.61
N PRO A 71 0.97 15.14 -17.36
CA PRO A 71 0.36 16.01 -16.37
C PRO A 71 -1.08 16.36 -16.79
N PRO A 72 -1.97 16.66 -15.82
CA PRO A 72 -3.34 17.08 -16.13
C PRO A 72 -3.32 18.27 -17.10
N ALA A 73 -4.25 18.26 -18.06
CA ALA A 73 -4.29 19.23 -19.16
C ALA A 73 -4.30 20.68 -18.66
N GLY A 74 -3.20 21.41 -18.86
CA GLY A 74 -3.06 22.81 -18.44
C GLY A 74 -1.62 23.31 -18.35
N ASP A 75 -0.66 22.43 -18.08
CA ASP A 75 0.74 22.80 -17.88
C ASP A 75 1.55 22.59 -19.17
N SER A 76 1.31 23.44 -20.17
CA SER A 76 2.10 23.49 -21.41
C SER A 76 3.41 24.26 -21.19
N SER A 77 4.27 23.78 -20.30
CA SER A 77 5.68 24.19 -20.29
C SER A 77 6.48 23.19 -21.12
N ASP A 78 7.30 23.66 -22.05
CA ASP A 78 8.13 22.88 -22.99
C ASP A 78 9.22 21.99 -22.32
N SER A 79 9.14 21.78 -21.01
CA SER A 79 10.00 20.89 -20.24
C SER A 79 9.20 19.66 -19.83
N GLU A 80 9.56 18.50 -20.39
CA GLU A 80 8.99 17.22 -20.00
C GLU A 80 9.12 17.02 -18.48
N PRO A 81 8.02 16.89 -17.73
CA PRO A 81 8.10 16.76 -16.28
C PRO A 81 8.77 15.43 -15.91
N THR A 82 9.80 15.49 -15.06
CA THR A 82 10.52 14.28 -14.58
C THR A 82 9.75 13.54 -13.48
N TRP A 83 8.70 14.14 -12.92
CA TRP A 83 7.83 13.55 -11.90
C TRP A 83 6.40 14.08 -12.06
N GLY A 84 5.41 13.34 -11.56
CA GLY A 84 4.01 13.75 -11.59
C GLY A 84 3.15 12.94 -10.63
N THR A 85 1.93 13.42 -10.40
CA THR A 85 0.94 12.72 -9.58
C THR A 85 0.03 11.87 -10.47
N ILE A 86 -0.09 10.59 -10.13
CA ILE A 86 -1.07 9.69 -10.74
C ILE A 86 -2.27 9.60 -9.78
N ASP A 87 -3.28 10.44 -10.01
CA ASP A 87 -4.59 10.36 -9.35
C ASP A 87 -5.62 9.74 -10.30
N LEU A 88 -5.36 8.48 -10.65
CA LEU A 88 -6.26 7.64 -11.41
C LEU A 88 -6.53 6.36 -10.62
N PRO A 89 -7.73 5.78 -10.72
CA PRO A 89 -7.99 4.49 -10.10
C PRO A 89 -7.00 3.46 -10.65
N ILE A 90 -6.34 2.74 -9.76
CA ILE A 90 -5.51 1.61 -10.15
C ILE A 90 -6.44 0.54 -10.75
N GLY A 91 -6.34 0.36 -12.07
CA GLY A 91 -7.05 -0.68 -12.79
C GLY A 91 -6.43 -2.05 -12.54
N LYS A 92 -7.18 -3.11 -12.87
CA LYS A 92 -6.61 -4.45 -12.98
C LYS A 92 -5.69 -4.46 -14.19
N ASP A 93 -4.41 -4.69 -13.96
CA ASP A 93 -3.53 -5.15 -15.02
C ASP A 93 -3.76 -6.65 -15.17
N GLU A 94 -4.18 -7.11 -16.36
CA GLU A 94 -4.41 -8.53 -16.63
C GLU A 94 -3.14 -9.37 -16.45
N ALA A 95 -1.96 -8.74 -16.54
CA ALA A 95 -0.67 -9.36 -16.26
C ALA A 95 -0.26 -9.31 -14.77
N SER A 96 -0.92 -8.49 -13.93
CA SER A 96 -0.56 -8.31 -12.52
C SER A 96 -1.61 -8.89 -11.58
N GLN A 97 -1.19 -9.79 -10.71
CA GLN A 97 -2.05 -10.41 -9.68
C GLN A 97 -2.32 -9.51 -8.46
N ILE A 98 -2.02 -8.22 -8.56
CA ILE A 98 -1.97 -7.33 -7.40
C ILE A 98 -3.14 -6.33 -7.44
N GLU A 99 -4.14 -6.54 -6.57
CA GLU A 99 -5.19 -5.55 -6.29
C GLU A 99 -4.65 -4.47 -5.35
N ASN A 100 -4.13 -3.38 -5.91
CA ASN A 100 -3.71 -2.22 -5.12
C ASN A 100 -4.78 -1.14 -5.14
N GLN A 101 -5.46 -0.93 -4.01
CA GLN A 101 -6.29 0.26 -3.82
C GLN A 101 -5.41 1.40 -3.30
N CYS A 102 -4.92 2.21 -4.22
CA CYS A 102 -4.27 3.48 -3.91
C CYS A 102 -5.16 4.62 -4.43
N TRP A 103 -5.43 5.58 -3.57
CA TRP A 103 -6.08 6.84 -3.91
C TRP A 103 -5.05 7.90 -3.56
N VAL A 104 -4.46 8.51 -4.58
CA VAL A 104 -3.52 9.62 -4.40
C VAL A 104 -4.34 10.90 -4.50
N ARG A 105 -4.04 11.89 -3.66
CA ARG A 105 -4.80 13.14 -3.62
C ARG A 105 -4.17 14.21 -4.50
#